data_AF-A0A938IPQ9-F1
#
_entry.id   AF-A0A938IPQ9-F1
#
_cell.length_a   1.000
_cell.length_b   1.000
_cell.length_c   1.000
_cell.angle_alpha   90.00
_cell.angle_beta   90.00
_cell.angle_gamma   90.00
#
_symmetry.space_group_name_H-M   'P 1'
#
loop_
_entity.id
_entity.type
_entity.pdbx_description
1 polymer ?
#
loop_
_entity_poly.entity_id
_entity_poly.type
_entity_poly.pdbx_seq_one_letter_code
_entity_poly.pdbx_strand_id
1 'polypeptide(L)'
;GDARNVVFRLAIYDDVPPGMPHPLDPLGPITNYSRPGIPLWEQYFDLTRFTVRPYGTSTMEGWYDPATGVYQPQSDFTCWQYNFLIDAADAFVQQGTPEDEVTYWLSVDAIVPDLGGTAPQAEFGWKTSISHWQDDAVWRTDMMPPPAWNELWYPLGHPLYGESIDLAFAITPEPATVALLGAGLAGLALRRRRR
;
A
#
# COMPACT_ATOMS: atom_id res chain seq x y z
N GLY A 1 5.90 -22.38 0.53
CA GLY A 1 5.00 -22.25 1.70
C GLY A 1 3.58 -22.08 1.22
N ASP A 2 2.60 -22.20 2.11
CA ASP A 2 1.22 -21.79 1.82
C ASP A 2 1.17 -20.25 1.77
N ALA A 3 0.61 -19.67 0.69
CA ALA A 3 0.44 -18.24 0.52
C ALA A 3 -0.46 -17.60 1.61
N ARG A 4 -1.20 -18.40 2.38
CA ARG A 4 -2.00 -17.94 3.52
C ARG A 4 -1.23 -17.85 4.83
N ASN A 5 -0.02 -18.39 4.91
CA ASN A 5 0.76 -18.40 6.15
C ASN A 5 1.48 -17.07 6.38
N VAL A 6 0.71 -16.00 6.51
CA VAL A 6 1.14 -14.62 6.67
C VAL A 6 0.03 -13.86 7.40
N VAL A 7 0.41 -12.96 8.29
CA VAL A 7 -0.49 -11.95 8.85
C VAL A 7 -0.13 -10.63 8.18
N PHE A 8 -1.13 -9.93 7.65
CA PHE A 8 -0.90 -8.58 7.12
C PHE A 8 -1.29 -7.53 8.14
N ARG A 9 -0.54 -6.43 8.18
CA ARG A 9 -1.00 -5.16 8.75
C ARG A 9 -1.13 -4.17 7.61
N LEU A 10 -2.33 -3.64 7.41
CA LEU A 10 -2.55 -2.49 6.53
C LEU A 10 -2.67 -1.26 7.41
N ALA A 11 -2.09 -0.15 6.97
CA ALA A 11 -2.21 1.11 7.67
C ALA A 11 -2.29 2.28 6.69
N ILE A 12 -3.07 3.30 7.06
CA ILE A 12 -3.11 4.58 6.39
C ILE A 12 -2.38 5.61 7.24
N TYR A 13 -1.48 6.36 6.63
CA TYR A 13 -0.72 7.44 7.24
C TYR A 13 -1.08 8.77 6.56
N ASP A 14 -0.93 9.87 7.29
CA ASP A 14 -0.85 11.18 6.65
C ASP A 14 0.45 11.35 5.86
N ASP A 15 0.48 12.40 5.04
CA ASP A 15 1.65 12.76 4.24
C ASP A 15 2.56 13.73 4.99
N VAL A 16 3.87 13.52 4.86
CA VAL A 16 4.91 14.48 5.25
C VAL A 16 5.65 14.94 3.99
N PRO A 17 5.42 16.18 3.52
CA PRO A 17 6.11 16.72 2.36
C PRO A 17 7.64 16.81 2.53
N PRO A 18 8.40 16.85 1.42
CA PRO A 18 9.85 17.02 1.46
C PRO A 18 10.24 18.34 2.11
N GLY A 19 11.40 18.35 2.76
CA GLY A 19 11.99 19.53 3.38
C GLY A 19 11.36 19.93 4.70
N MET A 20 10.35 19.20 5.19
CA MET A 20 9.64 19.49 6.43
C MET A 20 9.65 18.29 7.39
N PRO A 21 9.76 18.52 8.71
CA PRO A 21 9.38 17.51 9.69
C PRO A 21 7.85 17.42 9.76
N HIS A 22 7.34 16.31 10.28
CA HIS A 22 5.90 16.20 10.52
C HIS A 22 5.47 17.19 11.63
N PRO A 23 4.33 17.89 11.52
CA PRO A 23 3.91 18.88 12.53
C PRO A 23 3.73 18.33 13.96
N LEU A 24 3.30 17.07 14.08
CA LEU A 24 3.18 16.37 15.37
C LEU A 24 4.44 15.61 15.79
N ASP A 25 5.48 15.59 14.93
CA ASP A 25 6.81 15.10 15.27
C ASP A 25 7.90 16.08 14.76
N PRO A 26 8.05 17.25 15.41
CA PRO A 26 8.99 18.28 14.96
C PRO A 26 10.47 17.90 15.06
N LEU A 27 10.79 16.82 15.78
CA LEU A 27 12.14 16.28 15.93
C LEU A 27 12.40 15.09 14.99
N GLY A 28 11.39 14.69 14.21
CA GLY A 28 11.49 13.65 13.21
C GLY A 28 12.46 14.01 12.08
N PRO A 29 12.79 13.03 11.22
CA PRO A 29 13.71 13.23 10.12
C PRO A 29 13.21 14.33 9.16
N ILE A 30 14.12 15.01 8.47
CA ILE A 30 13.79 15.89 7.34
C ILE A 30 14.40 15.23 6.10
N THR A 31 13.56 14.83 5.16
CA THR A 31 13.96 14.17 3.91
C THR A 31 13.77 15.11 2.73
N ASN A 32 14.43 14.81 1.61
CA ASN A 32 14.24 15.50 0.33
C ASN A 32 13.08 14.92 -0.52
N TYR A 33 12.37 13.93 0.02
CA TYR A 33 11.21 13.24 -0.58
C TYR A 33 10.03 13.21 0.41
N SER A 34 8.81 13.06 -0.09
CA SER A 34 7.62 12.85 0.75
C SER A 34 7.64 11.47 1.40
N ARG A 35 6.99 11.33 2.56
CA ARG A 35 6.95 10.07 3.29
C ARG A 35 5.71 9.93 4.16
N PRO A 36 5.32 8.70 4.54
CA PRO A 36 4.28 8.47 5.53
C PRO A 36 4.64 9.09 6.89
N GLY A 37 3.71 9.83 7.49
CA GLY A 37 3.86 10.46 8.80
C GLY A 37 3.31 9.62 9.95
N ILE A 38 2.25 10.09 10.61
CA ILE A 38 1.59 9.42 11.72
C ILE A 38 0.46 8.51 11.21
N PRO A 39 0.30 7.30 11.78
CA PRO A 39 -0.79 6.41 11.40
C PRO A 39 -2.15 7.00 11.79
N LEU A 40 -3.05 7.10 10.82
CA LEU A 40 -4.43 7.56 10.99
C LEU A 40 -5.40 6.38 11.14
N TRP A 41 -5.03 5.23 10.59
CA TRP A 41 -5.82 4.01 10.63
C TRP A 41 -4.91 2.80 10.49
N GLU A 42 -5.24 1.70 11.16
CA GLU A 42 -4.59 0.42 10.95
C GLU A 42 -5.55 -0.75 11.18
N GLN A 43 -5.32 -1.84 10.45
CA GLN A 43 -6.02 -3.08 10.67
C GLN A 43 -5.10 -4.27 10.36
N TYR A 44 -5.17 -5.28 11.23
CA TYR A 44 -4.52 -6.56 11.00
C TYR A 44 -5.45 -7.47 10.21
N PHE A 45 -4.89 -8.39 9.44
CA PHE A 45 -5.60 -9.42 8.69
C PHE A 45 -4.88 -10.74 8.90
N ASP A 46 -5.48 -11.61 9.70
CA ASP A 46 -5.05 -13.00 9.83
C ASP A 46 -5.49 -13.82 8.61
N LEU A 47 -5.06 -15.07 8.57
CA LEU A 47 -5.31 -16.04 7.49
C LEU A 47 -6.79 -16.25 7.10
N THR A 48 -7.75 -15.81 7.92
CA THR A 48 -9.19 -15.90 7.63
C THR A 48 -9.80 -14.62 7.08
N ARG A 49 -9.07 -13.50 7.15
CA ARG A 49 -9.57 -12.15 6.85
C ARG A 49 -9.11 -11.58 5.51
N PHE A 50 -8.42 -12.39 4.71
CA PHE A 50 -8.13 -12.07 3.32
C PHE A 50 -8.38 -13.27 2.41
N THR A 51 -8.55 -13.01 1.11
CA THR A 51 -8.52 -14.06 0.10
C THR A 51 -7.26 -13.92 -0.74
N VAL A 52 -6.70 -15.04 -1.18
CA VAL A 52 -5.48 -15.08 -1.99
C VAL A 52 -5.71 -15.96 -3.20
N ARG A 53 -5.20 -15.52 -4.36
CA ARG A 53 -5.23 -16.28 -5.62
C ARG A 53 -3.97 -16.02 -6.45
N PRO A 54 -3.55 -16.96 -7.31
CA PRO A 54 -2.56 -16.66 -8.33
C PRO A 54 -3.03 -15.52 -9.22
N TYR A 55 -2.12 -14.63 -9.62
CA TYR A 55 -2.42 -13.49 -10.49
C TYR A 55 -1.51 -13.51 -11.72
N GLY A 56 -2.12 -13.60 -12.91
CA GLY A 56 -1.40 -13.70 -14.16
C GLY A 56 -0.63 -15.02 -14.35
N THR A 57 0.05 -15.13 -15.48
CA THR A 57 1.05 -16.18 -15.73
C THR A 57 2.40 -15.55 -15.44
N SER A 58 3.10 -16.01 -14.39
CA SER A 58 4.41 -15.45 -14.07
C SER A 58 5.35 -15.60 -15.25
N THR A 59 5.75 -14.46 -15.79
CA THR A 59 7.00 -14.30 -16.49
C THR A 59 8.11 -14.22 -15.46
N MET A 60 9.27 -14.73 -15.82
CA MET A 60 10.46 -14.81 -14.98
C MET A 60 10.91 -13.39 -14.58
N GLU A 61 10.55 -12.97 -13.36
CA GLU A 61 10.76 -11.61 -12.83
C GLU A 61 11.91 -11.59 -11.81
N GLY A 62 12.49 -10.42 -11.61
CA GLY A 62 13.57 -10.23 -10.62
C GLY A 62 13.04 -10.05 -9.20
N TRP A 63 13.87 -10.38 -8.22
CA TRP A 63 13.66 -10.12 -6.80
C TRP A 63 14.64 -9.06 -6.32
N TYR A 64 14.14 -8.03 -5.63
CA TYR A 64 14.97 -6.98 -5.05
C TYR A 64 14.68 -6.85 -3.57
N ASP A 65 15.72 -6.97 -2.75
CA ASP A 65 15.69 -6.61 -1.34
C ASP A 65 16.34 -5.23 -1.15
N PRO A 66 15.55 -4.18 -0.87
CA PRO A 66 16.09 -2.83 -0.70
C PRO A 66 16.88 -2.65 0.61
N ALA A 67 16.71 -3.53 1.60
CA ALA A 67 17.48 -3.46 2.85
C ALA A 67 18.93 -3.89 2.68
N THR A 68 19.18 -4.86 1.79
CA THR A 68 20.52 -5.37 1.50
C THR A 68 21.09 -4.86 0.18
N GLY A 69 20.26 -4.28 -0.69
CA GLY A 69 20.63 -3.88 -2.04
C GLY A 69 20.77 -5.06 -3.01
N VAL A 70 20.40 -6.27 -2.59
CA VAL A 70 20.57 -7.49 -3.39
C VAL A 70 19.46 -7.57 -4.43
N TYR A 71 19.85 -7.55 -5.70
CA TYR A 71 18.97 -7.80 -6.84
C TYR A 71 19.32 -9.13 -7.51
N GLN A 72 18.33 -10.01 -7.60
CA GLN A 72 18.43 -11.30 -8.27
C GLN A 72 17.50 -11.26 -9.49
N PRO A 73 18.02 -11.16 -10.72
CA PRO A 73 17.17 -11.27 -11.89
C PRO A 73 16.59 -12.69 -11.97
N GLN A 74 15.36 -12.80 -12.47
CA GLN A 74 14.77 -14.10 -12.86
C GLN A 74 14.58 -15.11 -11.70
N SER A 75 14.28 -14.62 -10.50
CA SER A 75 14.16 -15.44 -9.28
C SER A 75 12.74 -15.53 -8.72
N ASP A 76 11.78 -14.77 -9.25
CA ASP A 76 10.37 -14.85 -8.86
C ASP A 76 9.49 -15.44 -9.98
N PHE A 77 8.72 -16.46 -9.59
CA PHE A 77 7.96 -17.34 -10.48
C PHE A 77 6.47 -17.40 -10.15
N THR A 78 5.98 -16.69 -9.13
CA THR A 78 4.55 -16.70 -8.81
C THR A 78 4.09 -15.38 -8.23
N CYS A 79 3.22 -14.70 -8.97
CA CYS A 79 2.53 -13.52 -8.48
C CYS A 79 1.23 -13.93 -7.76
N TRP A 80 1.04 -13.39 -6.57
CA TRP A 80 -0.17 -13.58 -5.76
C TRP A 80 -0.94 -12.27 -5.66
N GLN A 81 -2.27 -12.35 -5.79
CA GLN A 81 -3.17 -11.24 -5.46
C GLN A 81 -3.82 -11.54 -4.11
N TYR A 82 -3.58 -10.65 -3.14
CA TYR A 82 -4.26 -10.63 -1.85
C TYR A 82 -5.41 -9.62 -1.91
N ASN A 83 -6.60 -10.04 -1.47
CA ASN A 83 -7.77 -9.17 -1.40
C ASN A 83 -8.24 -9.06 0.05
N PHE A 84 -8.33 -7.83 0.52
CA PHE A 84 -8.75 -7.47 1.87
C PHE A 84 -10.13 -6.83 1.79
N LEU A 85 -11.11 -7.43 2.47
CA LEU A 85 -12.45 -6.84 2.59
C LEU A 85 -12.52 -6.10 3.92
N ILE A 86 -12.73 -4.80 3.85
CA ILE A 86 -12.84 -3.92 5.02
C ILE A 86 -14.30 -3.56 5.18
N ASP A 87 -14.87 -3.79 6.37
CA ASP A 87 -16.23 -3.34 6.68
C ASP A 87 -16.30 -1.81 6.58
N ALA A 88 -17.32 -1.27 5.93
CA ALA A 88 -17.49 0.17 5.78
C ALA A 88 -17.55 0.91 7.12
N ALA A 89 -17.99 0.26 8.20
CA ALA A 89 -18.00 0.84 9.54
C ALA A 89 -16.60 0.99 10.16
N ASP A 90 -15.66 0.15 9.74
CA ASP A 90 -14.27 0.14 10.21
C ASP A 90 -13.32 0.81 9.21
N ALA A 91 -13.78 1.10 7.99
CA ALA A 91 -12.96 1.64 6.91
C ALA A 91 -12.49 3.07 7.19
N PHE A 92 -11.27 3.39 6.75
CA PHE A 92 -10.78 4.76 6.75
C PHE A 92 -11.56 5.61 5.74
N VAL A 93 -12.12 6.73 6.21
CA VAL A 93 -12.83 7.70 5.36
C VAL A 93 -11.86 8.82 5.00
N GLN A 94 -11.37 8.79 3.76
CA GLN A 94 -10.51 9.84 3.20
C GLN A 94 -11.23 11.19 3.25
N GLN A 95 -10.49 12.24 3.62
CA GLN A 95 -10.94 13.63 3.57
C GLN A 95 -10.33 14.34 2.37
N GLY A 96 -10.73 15.59 2.16
CA GLY A 96 -10.31 16.42 1.03
C GLY A 96 -11.39 16.56 -0.04
N THR A 97 -11.18 17.51 -0.94
CA THR A 97 -11.99 17.72 -2.14
C THR A 97 -11.09 17.88 -3.35
N PRO A 98 -11.61 17.86 -4.59
CA PRO A 98 -10.79 18.17 -5.78
C PRO A 98 -10.12 19.55 -5.74
N GLU A 99 -10.68 20.50 -4.97
CA GLU A 99 -10.13 21.84 -4.81
C GLU A 99 -9.18 21.98 -3.61
N ASP A 100 -9.19 21.01 -2.69
CA ASP A 100 -8.37 20.94 -1.48
C ASP A 100 -7.99 19.47 -1.23
N GLU A 101 -7.08 18.99 -2.07
CA GLU A 101 -6.67 17.58 -2.11
C GLU A 101 -5.87 17.22 -0.85
N VAL A 102 -6.11 16.02 -0.33
CA VAL A 102 -5.34 15.45 0.79
C VAL A 102 -4.73 14.13 0.35
N THR A 103 -3.39 14.04 0.42
CA THR A 103 -2.64 12.81 0.12
C THR A 103 -2.56 11.92 1.37
N TYR A 104 -2.72 10.62 1.16
CA TYR A 104 -2.58 9.59 2.18
C TYR A 104 -1.68 8.47 1.68
N TRP A 105 -0.92 7.87 2.59
CA TRP A 105 -0.05 6.73 2.29
C TRP A 105 -0.68 5.43 2.73
N LEU A 106 -0.64 4.41 1.87
CA LEU A 106 -0.97 3.03 2.22
C LEU A 106 0.33 2.27 2.53
N SER A 107 0.42 1.70 3.73
CA SER A 107 1.47 0.77 4.11
C SER A 107 0.90 -0.64 4.24
N VAL A 108 1.68 -1.63 3.79
CA VAL A 108 1.34 -3.04 3.91
C VAL A 108 2.53 -3.81 4.46
N ASP A 109 2.41 -4.28 5.70
CA ASP A 109 3.42 -5.08 6.37
C ASP A 109 3.02 -6.57 6.27
N ALA A 110 3.91 -7.42 5.74
CA ALA A 110 3.73 -8.87 5.68
C ALA A 110 4.49 -9.54 6.85
N ILE A 111 3.76 -9.94 7.89
CA ILE A 111 4.32 -10.58 9.08
C ILE A 111 4.26 -12.10 8.87
N VAL A 112 5.39 -12.67 8.48
CA VAL A 112 5.54 -14.11 8.29
C VAL A 112 5.87 -14.74 9.66
N PRO A 113 5.00 -15.62 10.20
CA PRO A 113 5.30 -16.29 11.47
C PRO A 113 6.55 -17.17 11.34
N ASP A 114 7.45 -17.09 12.31
CA ASP A 114 8.51 -18.07 12.46
C ASP A 114 7.89 -19.42 12.85
N LEU A 115 7.99 -20.39 11.94
CA LEU A 115 7.45 -21.74 12.16
C LEU A 115 8.42 -22.65 12.95
N GLY A 116 9.58 -22.14 13.39
CA GLY A 116 10.48 -22.84 14.31
C GLY A 116 11.14 -24.10 13.73
N GLY A 117 11.39 -24.14 12.42
CA GLY A 117 11.98 -25.27 11.71
C GLY A 117 13.33 -24.97 11.03
N THR A 118 13.90 -25.96 10.35
CA THR A 118 15.13 -25.80 9.54
C THR A 118 14.84 -25.34 8.10
N ALA A 119 13.58 -25.08 7.76
CA ALA A 119 13.21 -24.56 6.46
C ALA A 119 13.58 -23.08 6.35
N PRO A 120 14.03 -22.59 5.18
CA PRO A 120 14.24 -21.17 4.97
C PRO A 120 12.95 -20.40 5.26
N GLN A 121 13.07 -19.26 5.93
CA GLN A 121 11.95 -18.36 6.20
C GLN A 121 11.35 -17.92 4.87
N ALA A 122 10.03 -17.90 4.78
CA ALA A 122 9.37 -17.38 3.58
C ALA A 122 9.60 -15.86 3.51
N GLU A 123 10.04 -15.39 2.34
CA GLU A 123 10.19 -13.96 2.06
C GLU A 123 8.93 -13.45 1.34
N PHE A 124 8.63 -12.17 1.54
CA PHE A 124 7.50 -11.48 0.91
C PHE A 124 8.00 -10.23 0.18
N GLY A 125 7.53 -10.07 -1.05
CA GLY A 125 7.83 -8.94 -1.92
C GLY A 125 6.56 -8.43 -2.58
N TRP A 126 6.62 -7.19 -3.07
CA TRP A 126 5.50 -6.51 -3.72
C TRP A 126 5.80 -6.33 -5.21
N LYS A 127 4.77 -6.49 -6.05
CA LYS A 127 4.91 -6.16 -7.47
C LYS A 127 4.96 -4.65 -7.66
N THR A 128 5.70 -4.23 -8.68
CA THR A 128 5.85 -2.80 -9.01
C THR A 128 4.78 -2.34 -10.00
N SER A 129 4.57 -1.04 -10.04
CA SER A 129 3.77 -0.34 -11.05
C SER A 129 4.70 0.47 -11.95
N ILE A 130 4.34 0.57 -13.24
CA ILE A 130 4.97 1.50 -14.20
C ILE A 130 4.16 2.79 -14.37
N SER A 131 3.02 2.89 -13.68
CA SER A 131 2.20 4.09 -13.62
C SER A 131 2.56 4.85 -12.37
N HIS A 132 3.00 6.10 -12.56
CA HIS A 132 3.44 7.01 -11.51
C HIS A 132 2.33 8.01 -11.16
N TRP A 133 2.15 8.28 -9.87
CA TRP A 133 1.28 9.34 -9.37
C TRP A 133 1.90 9.97 -8.12
N GLN A 134 2.17 11.28 -8.17
CA GLN A 134 2.90 12.01 -7.13
C GLN A 134 4.27 11.40 -6.82
N ASP A 135 4.56 11.17 -5.55
CA ASP A 135 5.82 10.65 -5.06
C ASP A 135 5.89 9.12 -5.15
N ASP A 136 7.10 8.60 -5.13
CA ASP A 136 7.36 7.18 -5.27
C ASP A 136 7.15 6.40 -3.97
N ALA A 137 7.13 5.08 -4.09
CA ALA A 137 7.01 4.23 -2.91
C ALA A 137 8.25 4.36 -2.01
N VAL A 138 8.02 4.25 -0.71
CA VAL A 138 9.08 4.17 0.30
C VAL A 138 9.03 2.83 1.02
N TRP A 139 10.13 2.44 1.65
CA TRP A 139 10.24 1.20 2.42
C TRP A 139 10.90 1.43 3.77
N ARG A 140 10.72 0.48 4.70
CA ARG A 140 11.32 0.48 6.03
C ARG A 140 11.59 -0.95 6.48
N THR A 141 12.53 -1.13 7.40
CA THR A 141 12.75 -2.40 8.11
C THR A 141 12.21 -2.39 9.54
N ASP A 142 12.04 -1.21 10.13
CA ASP A 142 11.58 -1.06 11.50
C ASP A 142 10.13 -0.61 11.59
N MET A 143 9.41 -1.17 12.56
CA MET A 143 8.05 -0.77 12.90
C MET A 143 8.03 0.23 14.07
N MET A 144 9.19 0.63 14.57
CA MET A 144 9.30 1.49 15.75
C MET A 144 9.03 2.95 15.36
N PRO A 145 8.19 3.69 16.10
CA PRO A 145 7.93 5.10 15.80
C PRO A 145 9.09 6.03 16.18
N PRO A 146 9.41 7.06 15.36
CA PRO A 146 8.96 7.23 13.98
C PRO A 146 9.70 6.25 13.05
N PRO A 147 9.00 5.56 12.12
CA PRO A 147 9.64 4.65 11.19
C PRO A 147 10.63 5.38 10.29
N ALA A 148 11.78 4.77 10.04
CA ALA A 148 12.77 5.29 9.12
C ALA A 148 12.41 4.89 7.69
N TRP A 149 11.55 5.68 7.04
CA TRP A 149 11.22 5.51 5.63
C TRP A 149 12.40 5.87 4.73
N ASN A 150 12.66 5.04 3.74
CA ASN A 150 13.71 5.22 2.74
C ASN A 150 13.07 5.19 1.34
N GLU A 151 13.57 6.01 0.42
CA GLU A 151 13.15 5.96 -1.00
C GLU A 151 13.40 4.58 -1.61
N LEU A 152 12.55 4.21 -2.54
CA LEU A 152 12.64 2.96 -3.26
C LEU A 152 13.02 3.19 -4.72
N TRP A 153 14.27 2.83 -5.04
CA TRP A 153 14.85 3.00 -6.37
C TRP A 153 15.13 1.65 -7.01
N TYR A 154 14.99 1.56 -8.33
CA TYR A 154 15.41 0.36 -9.06
C TYR A 154 16.92 0.14 -8.92
N PRO A 155 17.36 -1.07 -8.56
CA PRO A 155 18.75 -1.36 -8.19
C PRO A 155 19.67 -1.50 -9.39
N LEU A 156 20.99 -1.45 -9.14
CA LEU A 156 21.99 -1.70 -10.17
C LEU A 156 21.77 -3.09 -10.79
N GLY A 157 21.78 -3.14 -12.13
CA GLY A 157 21.51 -4.36 -12.90
C GLY A 157 20.05 -4.55 -13.28
N HIS A 158 19.13 -3.73 -12.76
CA HIS A 158 17.76 -3.65 -13.28
C HIS A 158 17.70 -2.78 -14.54
N PRO A 159 16.86 -3.09 -15.56
CA PRO A 159 16.73 -2.28 -16.77
C PRO A 159 16.31 -0.83 -16.54
N LEU A 160 15.62 -0.56 -15.43
CA LEU A 160 15.17 0.76 -14.98
C LEU A 160 16.08 1.36 -13.89
N TYR A 161 17.34 0.93 -13.79
CA TYR A 161 18.25 1.39 -12.76
C TYR A 161 18.25 2.92 -12.59
N GLY A 162 18.09 3.38 -11.34
CA GLY A 162 18.05 4.80 -11.00
C GLY A 162 16.69 5.48 -11.16
N GLU A 163 15.70 4.79 -11.72
CA GLU A 163 14.31 5.25 -11.75
C GLU A 163 13.60 4.90 -10.42
N SER A 164 12.59 5.70 -10.08
CA SER A 164 11.71 5.47 -8.92
C SER A 164 10.88 4.19 -9.06
N ILE A 165 10.63 3.52 -7.94
CA ILE A 165 9.72 2.37 -7.86
C ILE A 165 8.38 2.80 -7.27
N ASP A 166 7.30 2.48 -7.98
CA ASP A 166 5.96 2.43 -7.41
C ASP A 166 5.54 0.98 -7.15
N LEU A 167 4.69 0.78 -6.14
CA LEU A 167 4.11 -0.53 -5.81
C LEU A 167 2.71 -0.66 -6.39
N ALA A 168 2.39 -1.84 -6.89
CA ALA A 168 1.10 -2.14 -7.49
C ALA A 168 0.04 -2.45 -6.42
N PHE A 169 -1.04 -1.67 -6.42
CA PHE A 169 -2.23 -1.92 -5.62
C PHE A 169 -3.49 -1.49 -6.37
N ALA A 170 -4.66 -1.90 -5.87
CA ALA A 170 -5.95 -1.42 -6.34
C ALA A 170 -6.85 -1.14 -5.16
N ILE A 171 -7.50 0.02 -5.15
CA ILE A 171 -8.52 0.39 -4.15
C ILE A 171 -9.89 0.34 -4.84
N THR A 172 -10.81 -0.45 -4.30
CA THR A 172 -12.20 -0.50 -4.78
C THR A 172 -13.14 0.03 -3.71
N PRO A 173 -13.71 1.24 -3.87
CA PRO A 173 -14.75 1.71 -2.95
C PRO A 173 -16.01 0.84 -3.09
N GLU A 174 -16.74 0.62 -2.00
CA GLU A 174 -17.99 -0.13 -2.05
C GLU A 174 -18.99 0.59 -2.98
N PRO A 175 -19.62 -0.11 -3.96
CA PRO A 175 -20.56 0.50 -4.90
C PRO A 175 -21.81 1.17 -4.26
N ALA A 176 -22.06 0.94 -2.97
CA ALA A 176 -23.27 1.40 -2.30
C ALA A 176 -23.39 2.94 -2.23
N THR A 177 -22.28 3.66 -2.10
CA THR A 177 -22.31 5.13 -1.94
C THR A 177 -22.59 5.85 -3.27
N VAL A 178 -22.13 5.30 -4.41
CA VAL A 178 -22.42 5.84 -5.74
C VAL A 178 -23.91 5.67 -6.09
N ALA A 179 -24.53 4.57 -5.66
CA ALA A 179 -25.96 4.34 -5.87
C ALA A 179 -26.86 5.30 -5.05
N LEU A 180 -26.46 5.66 -3.83
CA LEU A 180 -27.21 6.59 -2.98
C LEU A 180 -27.17 8.04 -3.49
N LEU A 181 -26.05 8.48 -4.05
CA LEU A 181 -25.93 9.79 -4.70
C LEU A 181 -26.78 9.87 -5.99
N GLY A 182 -26.86 8.77 -6.76
CA GLY A 182 -27.72 8.67 -7.93
C GLY A 182 -29.23 8.65 -7.60
N ALA A 183 -29.63 7.94 -6.54
CA ALA A 183 -31.02 7.85 -6.10
C ALA A 183 -31.55 9.18 -5.52
N GLY A 184 -30.70 9.94 -4.81
CA GLY A 184 -31.05 11.26 -4.26
C GLY A 184 -31.37 12.30 -5.34
N LEU A 185 -30.58 12.34 -6.42
CA LEU A 185 -30.79 13.26 -7.55
C LEU A 185 -32.05 12.90 -8.36
N ALA A 186 -32.35 11.60 -8.54
CA ALA A 186 -33.58 11.16 -9.20
C ALA A 186 -34.84 11.48 -8.39
N GLY A 187 -34.80 11.33 -7.06
CA GLY A 187 -35.91 11.66 -6.16
C GLY A 187 -36.25 13.16 -6.13
N LEU A 188 -35.24 14.03 -6.18
CA LEU A 188 -35.41 15.50 -6.24
C LEU A 188 -35.96 15.97 -7.60
N ALA A 189 -35.56 15.34 -8.71
CA ALA A 189 -36.09 15.64 -10.04
C ALA A 189 -37.57 15.23 -10.20
N LEU A 190 -37.97 14.09 -9.59
CA LEU A 190 -39.36 13.62 -9.61
C LEU A 190 -40.30 14.49 -8.76
N ARG A 191 -39.79 15.14 -7.69
CA ARG A 191 -40.60 16.02 -6.84
C ARG A 191 -40.86 17.40 -7.46
N ARG A 192 -40.00 17.87 -8.36
CA ARG A 192 -40.19 19.13 -9.11
C ARG A 192 -41.19 19.00 -10.27
N ARG A 193 -41.48 17.79 -10.76
CA ARG A 193 -42.46 17.54 -11.84
C ARG A 193 -43.91 17.37 -11.37
N ARG A 194 -44.18 17.43 -10.06
CA ARG A 194 -45.53 17.28 -9.47
C ARG A 194 -46.07 18.55 -8.80
N ARG A 195 -45.72 19.73 -9.30
CA ARG A 195 -46.41 20.98 -8.98
C ARG A 195 -46.90 21.63 -10.26
#